data_AF-A0A1B8B026-F1
#
_entry.id   AF-A0A1B8B026-F1
#
_cell.length_a   1.000
_cell.length_b   1.000
_cell.length_c   1.000
_cell.angle_alpha   90.00
_cell.angle_beta   90.00
_cell.angle_gamma   90.00
#
_symmetry.space_group_name_H-M   'P 1'
#
loop_
_entity.id
_entity.type
_entity.pdbx_description
1 polymer ?
#
loop_
_entity_poly.entity_id
_entity_poly.type
_entity_poly.pdbx_seq_one_letter_code
_entity_poly.pdbx_strand_id
1 'polypeptide(L)'
;MKATRICLTLVALVFCGNGYASPCKPKPSTATILTSSEIPTTTATISVAESSVTTFASITSESAPSESLISESTATMSTAITSLAEPSSTAILTSSDAPTTSTAVEESSPSSLFINPSFDEPSDLGQYDGSPWMLKDDVSPLSVSIKSDLAHTGSHSAYWSITNTVQNGRIYQRVDLEQSTMYTLSYWWYVDEVEQPTGLDTCFILMTQDGVDGLTSSFPEFFALPLTLPLSTWTKREIRFNSINITPAFMTFSVTCYGSAGSGLKIAIDDITLSKA
;
A
#
# COMPACT_ATOMS: atom_id res chain seq x y z
N MET A 1 -27.00 -47.40 37.58
CA MET A 1 -27.51 -47.75 36.23
C MET A 1 -28.63 -46.80 35.83
N LYS A 2 -28.40 -45.97 34.81
CA LYS A 2 -29.28 -45.70 33.66
C LYS A 2 -28.81 -44.40 33.00
N ALA A 3 -28.04 -44.58 31.92
CA ALA A 3 -27.66 -43.52 30.99
C ALA A 3 -28.83 -43.28 30.03
N THR A 4 -29.25 -42.03 29.92
CA THR A 4 -30.27 -41.59 28.97
C THR A 4 -29.61 -41.44 27.60
N ARG A 5 -29.96 -42.32 26.65
CA ARG A 5 -29.54 -42.21 25.25
C ARG A 5 -30.51 -41.31 24.51
N ILE A 6 -30.00 -40.26 23.87
CA ILE A 6 -30.74 -39.45 22.91
C ILE A 6 -30.45 -40.01 21.51
N CYS A 7 -31.46 -40.62 20.89
CA CYS A 7 -31.44 -41.01 19.47
C CYS A 7 -31.74 -39.78 18.62
N LEU A 8 -30.80 -39.39 17.76
CA LEU A 8 -31.07 -38.44 16.68
C LEU A 8 -31.33 -39.24 15.39
N THR A 9 -32.60 -39.28 14.97
CA THR A 9 -33.01 -39.81 13.67
C THR A 9 -32.71 -38.79 12.58
N LEU A 10 -31.89 -39.19 11.60
CA LEU A 10 -31.60 -38.44 10.37
C LEU A 10 -32.76 -38.62 9.38
N VAL A 11 -33.45 -37.54 9.02
CA VAL A 11 -34.46 -37.53 7.94
C VAL A 11 -33.74 -37.21 6.64
N ALA A 12 -33.69 -38.18 5.72
CA ALA A 12 -33.20 -38.00 4.37
C ALA A 12 -34.31 -37.38 3.49
N LEU A 13 -34.07 -36.17 2.98
CA LEU A 13 -34.87 -35.56 1.93
C LEU A 13 -34.28 -35.90 0.57
N VAL A 14 -35.04 -36.69 -0.17
CA VAL A 14 -34.88 -36.98 -1.60
C VAL A 14 -35.32 -35.74 -2.39
N PHE A 15 -34.42 -35.17 -3.18
CA PHE A 15 -34.81 -34.37 -4.35
C PHE A 15 -34.28 -35.04 -5.62
N CYS A 16 -35.22 -35.64 -6.34
CA CYS A 16 -35.08 -36.02 -7.73
C CYS A 16 -35.09 -34.77 -8.63
N GLY A 17 -34.30 -34.81 -9.69
CA GLY A 17 -34.64 -34.19 -10.97
C GLY A 17 -34.02 -32.82 -11.25
N ASN A 18 -32.95 -32.81 -12.05
CA ASN A 18 -32.96 -32.21 -13.39
C ASN A 18 -31.57 -32.36 -14.02
N GLY A 19 -31.36 -33.48 -14.70
CA GLY A 19 -30.28 -33.61 -15.66
C GLY A 19 -30.64 -32.87 -16.94
N TYR A 20 -29.94 -31.77 -17.21
CA TYR A 20 -29.84 -31.22 -18.56
C TYR A 20 -28.44 -31.50 -19.10
N ALA A 21 -28.43 -32.24 -20.20
CA ALA A 21 -27.26 -32.62 -20.96
C ALA A 21 -26.48 -31.39 -21.44
N SER A 22 -25.17 -31.39 -21.23
CA SER A 22 -24.24 -30.52 -21.96
C SER A 22 -23.98 -31.13 -23.35
N PRO A 23 -24.15 -30.38 -24.46
CA PRO A 23 -23.71 -30.87 -25.76
C PRO A 23 -22.19 -30.72 -25.89
N CYS A 24 -21.54 -31.83 -26.25
CA CYS A 24 -20.15 -31.90 -26.66
C CYS A 24 -19.83 -30.87 -27.76
N LYS A 25 -18.82 -30.02 -27.56
CA LYS A 25 -18.22 -29.21 -28.63
C LYS A 25 -17.44 -30.12 -29.59
N PRO A 26 -17.69 -30.09 -30.91
CA PRO A 26 -16.74 -30.61 -31.88
C PRO A 26 -15.63 -29.59 -32.14
N LYS A 27 -14.40 -30.09 -32.18
CA LYS A 27 -13.20 -29.43 -32.70
C LYS A 27 -13.25 -29.43 -34.23
N PRO A 28 -12.97 -28.30 -34.91
CA PRO A 28 -12.49 -28.36 -36.28
C PRO A 28 -11.04 -27.89 -36.40
N SER A 29 -10.32 -28.61 -37.24
CA SER A 29 -8.94 -28.37 -37.68
C SER A 29 -8.84 -27.23 -38.71
N THR A 30 -7.63 -26.68 -38.77
CA THR A 30 -7.01 -25.74 -39.69
C THR A 30 -7.45 -25.78 -41.16
N ALA A 31 -7.59 -24.60 -41.77
CA ALA A 31 -7.22 -24.34 -43.16
C ALA A 31 -6.76 -22.88 -43.34
N THR A 32 -5.61 -22.72 -43.99
CA THR A 32 -4.98 -21.48 -44.46
C THR A 32 -5.51 -21.13 -45.86
N ILE A 33 -5.60 -19.84 -46.22
CA ILE A 33 -5.17 -19.19 -47.50
C ILE A 33 -5.91 -17.83 -47.74
N LEU A 34 -5.09 -16.77 -47.92
CA LEU A 34 -5.16 -15.53 -48.76
C LEU A 34 -6.55 -15.01 -49.25
N THR A 35 -6.90 -13.72 -49.29
CA THR A 35 -6.26 -12.60 -50.04
C THR A 35 -7.04 -11.27 -49.85
N SER A 36 -6.34 -10.14 -49.97
CA SER A 36 -6.71 -8.84 -50.62
C SER A 36 -7.79 -7.87 -50.08
N SER A 37 -7.30 -6.67 -49.74
CA SER A 37 -7.75 -5.28 -50.05
C SER A 37 -9.24 -4.92 -50.16
N GLU A 38 -9.70 -3.94 -49.36
CA GLU A 38 -9.93 -2.53 -49.79
C GLU A 38 -10.59 -1.70 -48.68
N ILE A 39 -10.19 -0.42 -48.63
CA ILE A 39 -10.72 0.66 -47.79
C ILE A 39 -11.97 1.23 -48.47
N PRO A 40 -12.96 1.74 -47.71
CA PRO A 40 -13.42 3.09 -48.04
C PRO A 40 -13.58 4.00 -46.82
N THR A 41 -13.03 5.19 -47.01
CA THR A 41 -13.23 6.43 -46.26
C THR A 41 -14.66 6.95 -46.50
N THR A 42 -15.34 7.43 -45.46
CA THR A 42 -16.36 8.49 -45.60
C THR A 42 -16.39 9.42 -44.41
N THR A 43 -16.14 10.68 -44.73
CA THR A 43 -16.25 11.90 -43.94
C THR A 43 -17.71 12.36 -43.81
N ALA A 44 -18.10 12.89 -42.65
CA ALA A 44 -19.06 14.00 -42.43
C ALA A 44 -19.54 13.98 -40.96
N THR A 45 -19.89 15.04 -40.23
CA THR A 45 -19.68 16.50 -40.25
C THR A 45 -20.15 16.96 -38.85
N ILE A 46 -19.56 18.05 -38.36
CA ILE A 46 -19.86 18.77 -37.11
C ILE A 46 -21.33 19.22 -37.02
N SER A 47 -21.91 19.17 -35.82
CA SER A 47 -22.95 20.11 -35.39
C SER A 47 -22.72 20.56 -33.94
N VAL A 48 -22.71 21.88 -33.77
CA VAL A 48 -22.70 22.63 -32.50
C VAL A 48 -24.06 23.33 -32.40
N ALA A 49 -24.69 23.26 -31.23
CA ALA A 49 -25.69 24.19 -30.67
C ALA A 49 -26.17 23.57 -29.34
N GLU A 50 -26.56 24.26 -28.26
CA GLU A 50 -26.48 25.65 -27.81
C GLU A 50 -26.85 25.61 -26.31
N SER A 51 -26.42 26.64 -25.59
CA SER A 51 -26.70 27.03 -24.20
C SER A 51 -28.02 26.59 -23.53
N SER A 52 -27.95 26.35 -22.22
CA SER A 52 -28.88 27.00 -21.29
C SER A 52 -28.21 27.32 -19.95
N VAL A 53 -28.35 28.59 -19.56
CA VAL A 53 -28.01 29.17 -18.26
C VAL A 53 -29.25 29.08 -17.39
N THR A 54 -29.10 28.66 -16.13
CA THR A 54 -30.03 29.01 -15.05
C THR A 54 -29.26 29.33 -13.77
N THR A 55 -29.53 30.52 -13.24
CA THR A 55 -28.96 31.08 -12.01
C THR A 55 -30.10 31.42 -11.04
N PHE A 56 -29.75 31.48 -9.75
CA PHE A 56 -30.45 32.02 -8.56
C PHE A 56 -31.39 31.04 -7.81
N ALA A 57 -31.37 30.93 -6.47
CA ALA A 57 -31.09 31.90 -5.40
C ALA A 57 -30.27 31.27 -4.22
N SER A 58 -29.28 31.96 -3.65
CA SER A 58 -29.34 32.89 -2.51
C SER A 58 -30.08 32.38 -1.26
N ILE A 59 -29.30 32.01 -0.23
CA ILE A 59 -29.66 32.22 1.18
C ILE A 59 -28.41 32.72 1.90
N THR A 60 -28.46 33.98 2.29
CA THR A 60 -27.53 34.66 3.20
C THR A 60 -28.05 34.49 4.62
N SER A 61 -27.19 34.12 5.56
CA SER A 61 -27.36 34.42 6.98
C SER A 61 -26.00 34.77 7.58
N GLU A 62 -25.77 36.06 7.77
CA GLU A 62 -24.68 36.64 8.57
C GLU A 62 -24.98 36.52 10.06
N SER A 63 -23.94 36.21 10.84
CA SER A 63 -23.60 36.83 12.15
C SER A 63 -22.41 36.05 12.74
N ALA A 64 -21.39 36.61 13.37
CA ALA A 64 -20.72 37.90 13.45
C ALA A 64 -19.37 37.57 14.13
N PRO A 65 -18.31 38.40 13.97
CA PRO A 65 -16.95 38.04 14.34
C PRO A 65 -16.71 38.22 15.85
N SER A 66 -15.85 37.39 16.43
CA SER A 66 -15.23 37.68 17.73
C SER A 66 -13.72 37.64 17.56
N GLU A 67 -13.14 38.83 17.63
CA GLU A 67 -11.76 39.07 17.97
C GLU A 67 -11.41 38.34 19.28
N SER A 68 -10.22 37.75 19.40
CA SER A 68 -9.16 38.33 20.22
C SER A 68 -7.99 37.36 20.40
N LEU A 69 -6.79 37.95 20.38
CA LEU A 69 -5.58 37.58 21.09
C LEU A 69 -4.73 36.42 20.54
N ILE A 70 -3.78 36.86 19.72
CA ILE A 70 -2.36 36.51 19.74
C ILE A 70 -1.92 36.00 21.13
N SER A 71 -1.33 34.80 21.16
CA SER A 71 -0.33 34.46 22.17
C SER A 71 0.74 33.59 21.51
N GLU A 72 1.77 34.26 20.97
CA GLU A 72 3.08 33.66 20.74
C GLU A 72 3.58 33.05 22.05
N SER A 73 3.92 31.77 22.03
CA SER A 73 4.74 31.16 23.07
C SER A 73 6.09 30.81 22.46
N THR A 74 6.96 31.81 22.45
CA THR A 74 8.39 31.69 22.17
C THR A 74 9.03 30.96 23.35
N ALA A 75 9.36 29.68 23.18
CA ALA A 75 10.18 28.95 24.14
C ALA A 75 11.66 29.28 23.88
N THR A 76 12.17 30.25 24.64
CA THR A 76 13.59 30.61 24.69
C THR A 76 14.39 29.49 25.37
N MET A 77 15.02 28.61 24.59
CA MET A 77 16.06 27.71 25.09
C MET A 77 17.37 28.49 25.20
N SER A 78 17.70 28.95 26.41
CA SER A 78 19.06 29.39 26.76
C SER A 78 19.98 28.19 26.82
N THR A 79 20.81 27.99 25.79
CA THR A 79 21.98 27.11 25.90
C THR A 79 23.18 27.97 26.27
N ALA A 80 23.64 27.80 27.51
CA ALA A 80 24.85 28.42 28.01
C ALA A 80 26.08 27.84 27.29
N ILE A 81 26.75 28.70 26.52
CA ILE A 81 28.08 28.42 25.96
C ILE A 81 29.07 28.50 27.11
N THR A 82 29.54 27.36 27.60
CA THR A 82 30.67 27.30 28.52
C THR A 82 31.93 26.99 27.71
N SER A 83 32.64 28.04 27.31
CA SER A 83 34.01 27.96 26.83
C SER A 83 34.93 27.69 28.02
N LEU A 84 35.69 26.59 28.00
CA LEU A 84 36.85 26.44 28.89
C LEU A 84 38.05 25.91 28.11
N ALA A 85 39.15 26.59 28.36
CA ALA A 85 40.41 26.68 27.63
C ALA A 85 41.19 25.36 27.41
N GLU A 86 41.98 25.39 26.34
CA GLU A 86 43.17 24.56 26.10
C GLU A 86 44.14 24.57 27.29
N PRO A 87 44.96 23.52 27.40
CA PRO A 87 46.39 23.80 27.35
C PRO A 87 47.14 22.98 26.30
N SER A 88 48.10 23.67 25.69
CA SER A 88 49.15 23.17 24.82
C SER A 88 49.96 22.03 25.44
N SER A 89 50.33 21.03 24.62
CA SER A 89 51.65 20.44 24.73
C SER A 89 52.10 19.89 23.38
N THR A 90 53.15 20.52 22.85
CA THR A 90 53.96 20.02 21.75
C THR A 90 54.72 18.77 22.20
N ALA A 91 54.56 17.66 21.47
CA ALA A 91 55.55 16.60 21.39
C ALA A 91 55.46 15.96 20.01
N ILE A 92 56.41 16.31 19.14
CA ILE A 92 56.74 15.54 17.94
C ILE A 92 57.69 14.45 18.40
N LEU A 93 57.44 13.19 18.00
CA LEU A 93 58.45 12.24 17.50
C LEU A 93 57.78 10.95 16.98
N THR A 94 57.75 10.85 15.63
CA THR A 94 58.05 9.68 14.77
C THR A 94 57.34 8.31 14.91
N SER A 95 56.75 7.92 13.77
CA SER A 95 56.79 6.60 13.09
C SER A 95 55.88 5.46 13.57
N SER A 96 54.83 5.17 12.80
CA SER A 96 54.77 3.97 11.93
C SER A 96 53.42 3.91 11.23
N ASP A 97 53.44 3.79 9.91
CA ASP A 97 52.28 3.45 9.08
C ASP A 97 51.65 2.12 9.53
N ALA A 98 50.34 2.16 9.79
CA ALA A 98 49.44 1.02 9.64
C ALA A 98 48.05 1.58 9.30
N PRO A 99 47.43 1.21 8.17
CA PRO A 99 46.08 1.67 7.86
C PRO A 99 45.13 1.03 8.88
N THR A 100 44.60 1.86 9.77
CA THR A 100 43.57 1.43 10.71
C THR A 100 42.29 1.33 9.90
N THR A 101 41.86 0.10 9.61
CA THR A 101 40.51 -0.19 9.12
C THR A 101 39.53 0.30 10.16
N SER A 102 39.01 1.52 9.97
CA SER A 102 37.87 2.02 10.72
C SER A 102 36.65 1.27 10.20
N THR A 103 36.32 0.15 10.84
CA THR A 103 34.99 -0.45 10.72
C THR A 103 34.01 0.63 11.18
N ALA A 104 33.32 1.26 10.22
CA ALA A 104 32.15 2.04 10.52
C ALA A 104 31.22 1.11 11.30
N VAL A 105 31.01 1.42 12.58
CA VAL A 105 29.91 0.84 13.33
C VAL A 105 28.68 1.37 12.61
N GLU A 106 28.04 0.52 11.80
CA GLU A 106 26.71 0.82 11.31
C GLU A 106 25.87 1.13 12.54
N GLU A 107 25.41 2.37 12.61
CA GLU A 107 24.44 2.82 13.58
C GLU A 107 23.26 1.86 13.43
N SER A 108 23.12 0.95 14.38
CA SER A 108 22.11 -0.10 14.34
C SER A 108 20.77 0.60 14.33
N SER A 109 20.20 0.74 13.13
CA SER A 109 18.83 1.19 12.93
C SER A 109 17.95 0.38 13.88
N PRO A 110 16.96 0.97 14.55
CA PRO A 110 16.00 0.20 15.31
C PRO A 110 15.51 -0.94 14.42
N SER A 111 15.77 -2.18 14.83
CA SER A 111 15.51 -3.38 14.03
C SER A 111 14.08 -3.31 13.51
N SER A 112 13.92 -3.14 12.20
CA SER A 112 12.58 -3.11 11.59
C SER A 112 11.87 -4.41 11.98
N LEU A 113 10.64 -4.31 12.47
CA LEU A 113 9.87 -5.50 12.85
C LEU A 113 9.47 -6.36 11.65
N PHE A 114 9.53 -5.80 10.43
CA PHE A 114 9.27 -6.54 9.21
C PHE A 114 10.52 -7.27 8.71
N ILE A 115 10.31 -8.47 8.20
CA ILE A 115 11.31 -9.26 7.47
C ILE A 115 11.13 -9.00 5.97
N ASN A 116 12.23 -8.88 5.24
CA ASN A 116 12.25 -8.53 3.81
C ASN A 116 11.41 -7.29 3.47
N PRO A 117 11.66 -6.12 4.12
CA PRO A 117 10.84 -4.92 3.91
C PRO A 117 11.05 -4.24 2.55
N SER A 118 12.13 -4.56 1.83
CA SER A 118 12.44 -4.06 0.47
C SER A 118 12.15 -5.07 -0.65
N PHE A 119 11.64 -6.26 -0.30
CA PHE A 119 11.30 -7.34 -1.25
C PHE A 119 12.49 -7.88 -2.07
N ASP A 120 13.73 -7.52 -1.73
CA ASP A 120 14.95 -7.95 -2.41
C ASP A 120 15.58 -9.21 -1.82
N GLU A 121 15.00 -9.79 -0.78
CA GLU A 121 15.46 -11.10 -0.30
C GLU A 121 14.74 -12.22 -1.08
N PRO A 122 15.48 -13.16 -1.68
CA PRO A 122 14.86 -14.32 -2.30
C PRO A 122 14.30 -15.25 -1.22
N SER A 123 13.21 -15.95 -1.54
CA SER A 123 12.66 -17.00 -0.70
C SER A 123 13.62 -18.20 -0.57
N ASP A 124 13.29 -19.15 0.31
CA ASP A 124 14.06 -20.39 0.49
C ASP A 124 14.25 -21.21 -0.81
N LEU A 125 13.43 -20.93 -1.83
CA LEU A 125 13.50 -21.54 -3.16
C LEU A 125 14.30 -20.72 -4.17
N GLY A 126 14.89 -19.58 -3.74
CA GLY A 126 15.64 -18.66 -4.59
C GLY A 126 14.78 -17.73 -5.45
N GLN A 127 13.48 -17.57 -5.13
CA GLN A 127 12.55 -16.75 -5.91
C GLN A 127 12.29 -15.41 -5.21
N TYR A 128 12.21 -14.32 -5.98
CA TYR A 128 11.82 -13.00 -5.46
C TYR A 128 10.30 -12.88 -5.44
N ASP A 129 9.66 -13.64 -4.56
CA ASP A 129 8.21 -13.69 -4.38
C ASP A 129 7.69 -12.79 -3.23
N GLY A 130 8.62 -12.08 -2.56
CA GLY A 130 8.32 -11.18 -1.44
C GLY A 130 8.18 -11.90 -0.10
N SER A 131 8.45 -13.20 -0.01
CA SER A 131 8.43 -13.93 1.25
C SER A 131 9.30 -13.25 2.32
N PRO A 132 8.87 -13.21 3.59
CA PRO A 132 7.70 -13.90 4.15
C PRO A 132 6.40 -13.09 4.10
N TRP A 133 6.31 -12.03 3.30
CA TRP A 133 5.04 -11.37 3.03
C TRP A 133 4.09 -12.30 2.31
N MET A 134 2.84 -12.34 2.76
CA MET A 134 1.78 -13.07 2.09
C MET A 134 1.03 -12.13 1.16
N LEU A 135 0.87 -12.54 -0.09
CA LEU A 135 0.08 -11.84 -1.09
C LEU A 135 -1.32 -12.47 -1.15
N LYS A 136 -2.36 -11.65 -1.16
CA LYS A 136 -3.74 -12.10 -1.32
C LYS A 136 -4.53 -11.11 -2.17
N ASP A 137 -5.43 -11.64 -2.97
CA ASP A 137 -6.51 -10.88 -3.59
C ASP A 137 -7.77 -11.75 -3.59
N ASP A 138 -8.93 -11.11 -3.61
CA ASP A 138 -10.23 -11.78 -3.65
C ASP A 138 -10.68 -12.05 -5.09
N VAL A 139 -9.88 -11.65 -6.08
CA VAL A 139 -10.12 -11.86 -7.52
C VAL A 139 -9.00 -12.61 -8.23
N SER A 140 -9.28 -13.08 -9.45
CA SER A 140 -8.29 -13.71 -10.33
C SER A 140 -8.35 -13.08 -11.73
N PRO A 141 -7.21 -12.64 -12.32
CA PRO A 141 -5.86 -12.65 -11.75
C PRO A 141 -5.72 -11.69 -10.56
N LEU A 142 -4.73 -11.96 -9.69
CA LEU A 142 -4.40 -11.09 -8.56
C LEU A 142 -3.98 -9.70 -9.06
N SER A 143 -4.44 -8.65 -8.39
CA SER A 143 -4.01 -7.28 -8.66
C SER A 143 -2.68 -6.93 -8.00
N VAL A 144 -2.20 -7.76 -7.06
CA VAL A 144 -0.94 -7.57 -6.32
C VAL A 144 0.10 -8.60 -6.73
N SER A 145 1.35 -8.17 -6.85
CA SER A 145 2.52 -8.99 -7.20
C SER A 145 3.80 -8.39 -6.64
N ILE A 146 4.92 -9.11 -6.72
CA ILE A 146 6.25 -8.50 -6.62
C ILE A 146 6.74 -8.17 -8.02
N LYS A 147 7.24 -6.95 -8.22
CA LYS A 147 7.72 -6.45 -9.50
C LYS A 147 9.23 -6.26 -9.45
N SER A 148 9.94 -6.74 -10.48
CA SER A 148 11.36 -6.45 -10.69
C SER A 148 11.55 -5.13 -11.42
N ASP A 149 12.74 -4.55 -11.29
CA ASP A 149 13.19 -3.35 -12.02
C ASP A 149 12.38 -2.08 -11.70
N LEU A 150 11.64 -2.11 -10.60
CA LEU A 150 10.96 -0.96 -10.03
C LEU A 150 11.08 -1.04 -8.51
N ALA A 151 11.97 -0.24 -7.94
CA ALA A 151 12.23 -0.20 -6.52
C ALA A 151 12.69 1.20 -6.09
N HIS A 152 12.50 1.53 -4.83
CA HIS A 152 13.06 2.74 -4.22
C HIS A 152 14.53 2.48 -3.85
N THR A 153 14.80 1.33 -3.24
CA THR A 153 16.15 0.79 -3.10
C THR A 153 16.20 -0.65 -3.63
N GLY A 154 17.39 -1.12 -4.02
CA GLY A 154 17.51 -2.49 -4.56
C GLY A 154 16.86 -2.67 -5.94
N SER A 155 16.00 -3.67 -6.12
CA SER A 155 15.51 -4.10 -7.43
C SER A 155 14.07 -4.60 -7.47
N HIS A 156 13.42 -4.78 -6.32
CA HIS A 156 12.05 -5.28 -6.23
C HIS A 156 11.14 -4.36 -5.43
N SER A 157 9.84 -4.45 -5.67
CA SER A 157 8.82 -3.80 -4.85
C SER A 157 7.53 -4.59 -4.85
N ALA A 158 6.68 -4.37 -3.84
CA ALA A 158 5.30 -4.79 -3.90
C ALA A 158 4.55 -3.88 -4.89
N TYR A 159 3.76 -4.47 -5.77
CA TYR A 159 3.17 -3.78 -6.90
C TYR A 159 1.69 -4.13 -7.07
N TRP A 160 0.88 -3.10 -7.24
CA TRP A 160 -0.55 -3.18 -7.50
C TRP A 160 -0.85 -2.68 -8.90
N SER A 161 -1.70 -3.41 -9.62
CA SER A 161 -2.28 -3.00 -10.90
C SER A 161 -3.80 -3.06 -10.81
N ILE A 162 -4.39 -1.95 -10.40
CA ILE A 162 -5.84 -1.81 -10.22
C ILE A 162 -6.47 -1.39 -11.54
N THR A 163 -7.41 -2.17 -12.05
CA THR A 163 -8.22 -1.88 -13.24
C THR A 163 -9.72 -2.00 -12.96
N ASN A 164 -10.10 -2.49 -11.77
CA ASN A 164 -11.49 -2.62 -11.34
C ASN A 164 -11.60 -2.36 -9.83
N THR A 165 -12.67 -1.70 -9.39
CA THR A 165 -12.94 -1.39 -7.98
C THR A 165 -13.20 -2.61 -7.09
N VAL A 166 -13.45 -3.79 -7.67
CA VAL A 166 -13.55 -5.04 -6.88
C VAL A 166 -12.18 -5.60 -6.47
N GLN A 167 -11.09 -5.12 -7.09
CA GLN A 167 -9.74 -5.53 -6.73
C GLN A 167 -9.35 -4.94 -5.37
N ASN A 168 -8.84 -5.80 -4.51
CA ASN A 168 -8.37 -5.43 -3.18
C ASN A 168 -7.16 -6.30 -2.84
N GLY A 169 -6.15 -6.23 -3.70
CA GLY A 169 -4.86 -6.90 -3.50
C GLY A 169 -4.20 -6.39 -2.22
N ARG A 170 -3.61 -7.32 -1.46
CA ARG A 170 -3.01 -7.06 -0.15
C ARG A 170 -1.69 -7.79 -0.02
N ILE A 171 -0.74 -7.14 0.65
CA ILE A 171 0.40 -7.79 1.26
C ILE A 171 0.24 -7.73 2.78
N TYR A 172 0.61 -8.79 3.49
CA TYR A 172 0.53 -8.77 4.94
C TYR A 172 1.58 -9.66 5.56
N GLN A 173 2.05 -9.26 6.73
CA GLN A 173 3.01 -10.00 7.54
C GLN A 173 2.58 -9.95 9.00
N ARG A 174 2.79 -11.06 9.71
CA ARG A 174 2.60 -11.09 11.16
C ARG A 174 3.78 -10.38 11.83
N VAL A 175 3.48 -9.49 12.76
CA VAL A 175 4.46 -8.82 13.61
C VAL A 175 4.06 -8.95 15.08
N ASP A 176 5.05 -9.06 15.94
CA ASP A 176 4.85 -9.11 17.39
C ASP A 176 5.07 -7.70 17.96
N LEU A 177 3.98 -6.94 18.10
CA LEU A 177 4.01 -5.59 18.68
C LEU A 177 4.01 -5.65 20.21
N GLU A 178 4.52 -4.62 20.88
CA GLU A 178 4.31 -4.47 22.32
C GLU A 178 2.99 -3.77 22.57
N GLN A 179 2.21 -4.27 23.53
CA GLN A 179 0.92 -3.69 23.89
C GLN A 179 1.07 -2.22 24.30
N SER A 180 0.11 -1.38 23.88
CA SER A 180 0.03 0.05 24.23
C SER A 180 1.28 0.88 23.89
N THR A 181 2.11 0.41 22.95
CA THR A 181 3.37 1.06 22.57
C THR A 181 3.17 1.91 21.32
N MET A 182 3.87 3.04 21.25
CA MET A 182 3.87 3.91 20.07
C MET A 182 4.90 3.40 19.05
N TYR A 183 4.46 3.33 17.80
CA TYR A 183 5.27 2.92 16.67
C TYR A 183 5.25 3.99 15.58
N THR A 184 6.35 4.07 14.84
CA THR A 184 6.45 4.80 13.58
C THR A 184 6.50 3.79 12.45
N LEU A 185 5.52 3.85 11.54
CA LEU A 185 5.53 3.13 10.28
C LEU A 185 5.90 4.10 9.16
N SER A 186 6.83 3.71 8.30
CA SER A 186 7.15 4.48 7.10
C SER A 186 7.32 3.56 5.90
N TYR A 187 7.02 4.06 4.72
CA TYR A 187 7.16 3.34 3.45
C TYR A 187 7.30 4.35 2.31
N TRP A 188 7.86 3.90 1.21
CA TRP A 188 7.92 4.63 -0.04
C TRP A 188 6.86 4.10 -1.00
N TRP A 189 6.24 4.98 -1.77
CA TRP A 189 5.28 4.60 -2.80
C TRP A 189 5.54 5.35 -4.11
N TYR A 190 5.17 4.74 -5.24
CA TYR A 190 5.43 5.24 -6.58
C TYR A 190 4.25 4.96 -7.49
N VAL A 191 3.82 5.97 -8.25
CA VAL A 191 2.78 5.81 -9.27
C VAL A 191 3.45 5.51 -10.62
N ASP A 192 3.25 4.28 -11.10
CA ASP A 192 3.81 3.77 -12.34
C ASP A 192 2.92 4.06 -13.55
N GLU A 193 2.63 5.35 -13.72
CA GLU A 193 1.87 5.89 -14.83
C GLU A 193 2.64 7.04 -15.47
N VAL A 194 2.55 7.14 -16.80
CA VAL A 194 3.19 8.23 -17.57
C VAL A 194 2.30 9.46 -17.70
N GLU A 195 1.00 9.28 -17.50
CA GLU A 195 -0.03 10.32 -17.56
C GLU A 195 -0.98 10.15 -16.37
N GLN A 196 -1.72 11.21 -16.01
CA GLN A 196 -2.72 11.11 -14.94
C GLN A 196 -3.83 10.14 -15.36
N PRO A 197 -4.20 9.17 -14.50
CA PRO A 197 -5.34 8.30 -14.76
C PRO A 197 -6.62 9.10 -15.02
N THR A 198 -7.39 8.66 -16.01
CA THR A 198 -8.65 9.33 -16.39
C THR A 198 -9.83 8.58 -15.80
N GLY A 199 -10.82 9.32 -15.27
CA GLY A 199 -12.02 8.73 -14.66
C GLY A 199 -11.75 7.91 -13.39
N LEU A 200 -10.59 8.12 -12.77
CA LEU A 200 -10.23 7.54 -11.48
C LEU A 200 -10.95 8.32 -10.37
N ASP A 201 -11.71 7.63 -9.55
CA ASP A 201 -12.28 8.20 -8.33
C ASP A 201 -11.24 8.13 -7.18
N THR A 202 -11.69 8.16 -5.93
CA THR A 202 -10.77 8.17 -4.79
C THR A 202 -10.16 6.80 -4.56
N CYS A 203 -8.83 6.74 -4.63
CA CYS A 203 -8.05 5.57 -4.27
C CYS A 203 -7.28 5.80 -2.97
N PHE A 204 -6.98 4.71 -2.28
CA PHE A 204 -6.36 4.71 -0.97
C PHE A 204 -5.23 3.69 -0.93
N ILE A 205 -4.15 4.06 -0.24
CA ILE A 205 -3.25 3.08 0.37
C ILE A 205 -3.77 2.88 1.79
N LEU A 206 -4.20 1.66 2.10
CA LEU A 206 -4.69 1.30 3.42
C LEU A 206 -3.62 0.54 4.17
N MET A 207 -3.46 0.88 5.44
CA MET A 207 -2.77 0.03 6.41
C MET A 207 -3.73 -0.38 7.50
N THR A 208 -3.85 -1.68 7.78
CA THR A 208 -4.62 -2.19 8.91
C THR A 208 -3.74 -3.00 9.85
N GLN A 209 -4.02 -2.86 11.15
CA GLN A 209 -3.49 -3.73 12.20
C GLN A 209 -4.63 -4.64 12.67
N ASP A 210 -4.59 -5.90 12.23
CA ASP A 210 -5.59 -6.90 12.58
C ASP A 210 -5.01 -7.90 13.58
N GLY A 211 -5.71 -8.15 14.69
CA GLY A 211 -5.33 -9.19 15.64
C GLY A 211 -5.23 -10.55 14.94
N VAL A 212 -4.33 -11.41 15.42
CA VAL A 212 -4.21 -12.77 14.89
C VAL A 212 -5.47 -13.63 15.10
N ASP A 213 -6.40 -13.18 15.95
CA ASP A 213 -7.72 -13.77 16.11
C ASP A 213 -8.68 -13.46 14.95
N GLY A 214 -8.32 -12.52 14.07
CA GLY A 214 -9.09 -12.10 12.90
C GLY A 214 -10.38 -11.33 13.22
N LEU A 215 -10.58 -10.94 14.48
CA LEU A 215 -11.82 -10.31 14.96
C LEU A 215 -11.67 -8.83 15.30
N THR A 216 -10.44 -8.36 15.46
CA THR A 216 -10.15 -7.02 15.96
C THR A 216 -9.23 -6.25 15.02
N SER A 217 -9.66 -5.06 14.59
CA SER A 217 -8.82 -4.08 13.93
C SER A 217 -8.73 -2.83 14.81
N SER A 218 -7.52 -2.40 15.19
CA SER A 218 -7.34 -1.24 16.08
C SER A 218 -6.98 0.05 15.35
N PHE A 219 -6.36 -0.08 14.18
CA PHE A 219 -5.79 1.08 13.47
C PHE A 219 -5.86 0.89 11.96
N PRO A 220 -6.98 1.26 11.33
CA PRO A 220 -7.03 1.41 9.88
C PRO A 220 -6.58 2.83 9.50
N GLU A 221 -5.40 2.97 8.92
CA GLU A 221 -5.00 4.21 8.26
C GLU A 221 -5.43 4.19 6.80
N PHE A 222 -6.22 5.19 6.43
CA PHE A 222 -6.68 5.42 5.06
C PHE A 222 -5.92 6.61 4.48
N PHE A 223 -4.83 6.35 3.77
CA PHE A 223 -4.14 7.40 3.03
C PHE A 223 -4.83 7.59 1.67
N ALA A 224 -5.72 8.57 1.60
CA ALA A 224 -6.30 9.00 0.32
C ALA A 224 -5.20 9.54 -0.58
N LEU A 225 -5.08 9.00 -1.79
CA LEU A 225 -4.14 9.51 -2.77
C LEU A 225 -4.54 10.94 -3.19
N PRO A 226 -3.56 11.83 -3.46
CA PRO A 226 -3.86 13.18 -3.92
C PRO A 226 -4.54 13.17 -5.28
N LEU A 227 -5.42 14.15 -5.54
CA LEU A 227 -6.12 14.29 -6.82
C LEU A 227 -5.17 14.41 -8.01
N THR A 228 -4.01 15.04 -7.81
CA THR A 228 -2.92 15.05 -8.78
C THR A 228 -1.82 14.14 -8.26
N LEU A 229 -1.64 13.00 -8.92
CA LEU A 229 -0.70 11.99 -8.49
C LEU A 229 0.76 12.40 -8.80
N PRO A 230 1.72 12.14 -7.89
CA PRO A 230 3.14 12.32 -8.17
C PRO A 230 3.63 11.20 -9.09
N LEU A 231 3.44 11.37 -10.39
CA LEU A 231 3.81 10.37 -11.40
C LEU A 231 5.32 10.13 -11.41
N SER A 232 5.68 8.87 -11.58
CA SER A 232 7.06 8.43 -11.75
C SER A 232 8.04 8.93 -10.68
N THR A 233 7.57 9.15 -9.46
CA THR A 233 8.36 9.69 -8.35
C THR A 233 8.09 8.91 -7.07
N TRP A 234 9.16 8.42 -6.43
CA TRP A 234 9.07 7.83 -5.10
C TRP A 234 8.75 8.89 -4.07
N THR A 235 7.66 8.68 -3.33
CA THR A 235 7.18 9.57 -2.28
C THR A 235 7.16 8.83 -0.96
N LYS A 236 7.71 9.44 0.10
CA LYS A 236 7.71 8.84 1.44
C LYS A 236 6.40 9.15 2.17
N ARG A 237 5.85 8.15 2.86
CA ARG A 237 4.80 8.31 3.87
C ARG A 237 5.33 7.85 5.22
N GLU A 238 5.01 8.61 6.26
CA GLU A 238 5.36 8.28 7.64
C GLU A 238 4.16 8.56 8.54
N ILE A 239 3.87 7.62 9.43
CA ILE A 239 2.69 7.61 10.28
C ILE A 239 3.05 7.07 11.65
N ARG A 240 2.38 7.59 12.68
CA ARG A 240 2.55 7.14 14.06
C ARG A 240 1.27 6.55 14.59
N PHE A 241 1.35 5.38 15.23
CA PHE A 241 0.19 4.71 15.79
C PHE A 241 0.53 4.05 17.12
N ASN A 242 -0.50 3.82 17.93
CA ASN A 242 -0.40 3.02 19.14
C ASN A 242 -0.92 1.61 18.85
N SER A 243 -0.18 0.58 19.23
CA SER A 243 -0.55 -0.82 18.97
C SER A 243 -1.79 -1.32 19.76
N ILE A 244 -2.29 -0.54 20.72
CA ILE A 244 -3.41 -0.89 21.63
C ILE A 244 -3.22 -2.33 22.17
N ASN A 245 -4.28 -3.06 22.46
CA ASN A 245 -4.27 -4.44 22.96
C ASN A 245 -4.16 -5.47 21.81
N ILE A 246 -3.69 -5.06 20.63
CA ILE A 246 -3.59 -5.94 19.46
C ILE A 246 -2.14 -6.37 19.28
N THR A 247 -1.77 -7.40 20.04
CA THR A 247 -0.50 -8.09 19.89
C THR A 247 -0.66 -9.60 20.11
N PRO A 248 -0.14 -10.45 19.22
CA PRO A 248 0.50 -10.11 17.94
C PRO A 248 -0.54 -9.69 16.87
N ALA A 249 -0.07 -9.07 15.78
CA ALA A 249 -0.93 -8.52 14.74
C ALA A 249 -0.48 -8.93 13.34
N PHE A 250 -1.41 -9.05 12.40
CA PHE A 250 -1.13 -8.94 10.98
C PHE A 250 -1.19 -7.46 10.60
N MET A 251 -0.06 -6.94 10.11
CA MET A 251 -0.02 -5.64 9.46
C MET A 251 -0.25 -5.85 7.98
N THR A 252 -1.31 -5.26 7.46
CA THR A 252 -1.74 -5.42 6.07
C THR A 252 -1.62 -4.10 5.33
N PHE A 253 -1.00 -4.13 4.15
CA PHE A 253 -1.06 -3.05 3.17
C PHE A 253 -1.97 -3.46 2.03
N SER A 254 -2.87 -2.58 1.62
CA SER A 254 -3.65 -2.75 0.40
C SER A 254 -3.78 -1.45 -0.38
N VAL A 255 -4.04 -1.57 -1.68
CA VAL A 255 -4.39 -0.44 -2.54
C VAL A 255 -5.77 -0.72 -3.11
N THR A 256 -6.69 0.22 -2.92
CA THR A 256 -8.07 0.08 -3.41
C THR A 256 -8.60 1.40 -3.94
N CYS A 257 -9.57 1.32 -4.86
CA CYS A 257 -10.25 2.46 -5.44
C CYS A 257 -11.75 2.29 -5.24
N TYR A 258 -12.42 3.33 -4.76
CA TYR A 258 -13.87 3.33 -4.56
C TYR A 258 -14.55 4.18 -5.63
N GLY A 259 -15.70 3.72 -6.13
CA GLY A 259 -16.49 4.41 -7.17
C GLY A 259 -16.12 3.93 -8.57
N SER A 260 -14.97 4.37 -9.08
CA SER A 260 -14.46 4.04 -10.41
C SER A 260 -12.94 3.87 -10.40
N ALA A 261 -12.46 2.80 -11.04
CA ALA A 261 -11.04 2.59 -11.31
C ALA A 261 -10.57 3.31 -12.59
N GLY A 262 -11.48 3.89 -13.38
CA GLY A 262 -11.15 4.65 -14.59
C GLY A 262 -10.30 3.86 -15.59
N SER A 263 -9.23 4.50 -16.07
CA SER A 263 -8.19 3.85 -16.90
C SER A 263 -7.31 2.86 -16.13
N GLY A 264 -7.48 2.74 -14.82
CA GLY A 264 -6.65 1.96 -13.92
C GLY A 264 -5.60 2.80 -13.20
N LEU A 265 -4.94 2.16 -12.24
CA LEU A 265 -3.90 2.73 -11.40
C LEU A 265 -2.86 1.66 -11.07
N LYS A 266 -1.60 1.95 -11.38
CA LYS A 266 -0.46 1.14 -10.98
C LYS A 266 0.36 1.82 -9.90
N ILE A 267 0.57 1.12 -8.79
CA ILE A 267 1.32 1.64 -7.64
C ILE A 267 2.33 0.60 -7.17
N ALA A 268 3.55 1.05 -6.88
CA ALA A 268 4.52 0.28 -6.14
C ALA A 268 4.63 0.79 -4.70
N ILE A 269 4.91 -0.10 -3.75
CA ILE A 269 5.27 0.20 -2.36
C ILE A 269 6.56 -0.54 -2.03
N ASP A 270 7.47 0.14 -1.36
CA ASP A 270 8.80 -0.37 -1.04
C ASP A 270 9.33 0.20 0.29
N ASP A 271 10.41 -0.40 0.80
CA ASP A 271 11.15 0.02 2.00
C ASP A 271 10.26 0.25 3.23
N ILE A 272 9.49 -0.79 3.60
CA ILE A 272 8.52 -0.71 4.70
C ILE A 272 9.25 -0.84 6.05
N THR A 273 9.28 0.24 6.82
CA THR A 273 9.93 0.28 8.13
C THR A 273 8.92 0.34 9.25
N LEU A 274 9.06 -0.48 10.28
CA LEU A 274 8.27 -0.37 11.51
C LEU A 274 9.19 -0.39 12.73
N SER A 275 9.23 0.74 13.44
CA SER A 275 10.09 0.93 14.61
C SER A 275 9.32 1.54 15.78
N LYS A 276 9.78 1.27 17.01
CA LYS A 276 9.25 1.94 18.20
C LYS A 276 9.59 3.43 18.16
N ALA A 277 8.61 4.27 18.50
CA ALA A 277 8.73 5.73 18.49
C ALA A 277 9.24 6.29 19.82
#